data_AF-A0A7J7U194-F1
#
_entry.id   AF-A0A7J7U194-F1
#
_cell.length_a   1.000
_cell.length_b   1.000
_cell.length_c   1.000
_cell.angle_alpha   90.00
_cell.angle_beta   90.00
_cell.angle_gamma   90.00
#
_symmetry.space_group_name_H-M   'P 1'
#
loop_
_entity.id
_entity.type
_entity.pdbx_description
1 polymer ?
#
loop_
_entity_poly.entity_id
_entity_poly.type
_entity_poly.pdbx_seq_one_letter_code
_entity_poly.pdbx_strand_id
1 'polypeptide(L)'
;MEAEEIYMNQEARMQAAAFKDKQKGIPDNKKGVDDPAYENITLTFRNRDQPKGSHSSPKKQVPARSRPFSDSAQAPDWLHRAITCLYILLVLLCIILLVWILVKNSEMSQDLLKLKSDLQNVSISAQQCQEEQMQGWSKVKQNITVIQKSISAVMSKVQTCNKKLETLPADIDQIKTQLDKISEKLQNIQTEKTQPSLQ
;
A
#
# COMPACT_ATOMS: atom_id res chain seq x y z
N MET A 1 -43.16 -0.80 -17.27
CA MET A 1 -42.47 -1.74 -16.37
C MET A 1 -41.18 -1.06 -16.00
N GLU A 2 -41.25 -0.28 -14.92
CA GLU A 2 -40.14 0.44 -14.32
C GLU A 2 -39.34 -0.53 -13.45
N ALA A 3 -38.02 -0.47 -13.56
CA ALA A 3 -37.06 -1.07 -12.63
C ALA A 3 -35.69 -0.51 -13.01
N GLU A 4 -34.83 -0.01 -12.14
CA GLU A 4 -34.87 0.38 -10.74
C GLU A 4 -33.50 1.06 -10.58
N GLU A 5 -33.47 2.35 -10.24
CA GLU A 5 -32.22 3.07 -10.00
C GLU A 5 -31.57 2.52 -8.72
N ILE A 6 -30.44 1.83 -8.85
CA ILE A 6 -29.64 1.42 -7.68
C ILE A 6 -28.70 2.58 -7.32
N TYR A 7 -29.29 3.50 -6.56
CA TYR A 7 -28.65 4.56 -5.81
C TYR A 7 -27.70 3.95 -4.76
N MET A 8 -26.39 4.01 -5.03
CA MET A 8 -25.36 3.61 -4.08
C MET A 8 -25.03 4.77 -3.14
N ASN A 9 -25.78 4.86 -2.05
CA ASN A 9 -25.40 5.62 -0.87
C ASN A 9 -25.26 4.67 0.31
N GLN A 10 -24.02 4.33 0.65
CA GLN A 10 -23.68 4.01 2.04
C GLN A 10 -22.25 4.46 2.33
N GLU A 11 -22.18 5.71 2.78
CA GLU A 11 -21.04 6.35 3.40
C GLU A 11 -20.61 5.58 4.66
N ALA A 12 -19.67 4.65 4.53
CA ALA A 12 -19.01 4.01 5.66
C ALA A 12 -18.09 5.05 6.35
N ARG A 13 -18.64 5.77 7.33
CA ARG A 13 -17.90 6.67 8.23
C ARG A 13 -16.97 5.85 9.12
N MET A 14 -15.77 5.55 8.64
CA MET A 14 -14.68 5.05 9.48
C MET A 14 -14.02 6.25 10.18
N GLN A 15 -14.30 6.42 11.46
CA GLN A 15 -13.67 7.46 12.29
C GLN A 15 -12.22 7.04 12.60
N ALA A 16 -11.26 7.62 11.87
CA ALA A 16 -9.86 7.63 12.28
C ALA A 16 -9.68 8.67 13.40
N ALA A 17 -9.21 8.24 14.57
CA ALA A 17 -8.84 9.15 15.65
C ALA A 17 -7.69 10.06 15.18
N ALA A 18 -7.94 11.36 15.21
CA ALA A 18 -7.03 12.40 14.75
C ALA A 18 -5.73 12.42 15.56
N PHE A 19 -4.61 12.21 14.87
CA PHE A 19 -3.26 12.47 15.38
C PHE A 19 -3.10 13.98 15.58
N LYS A 20 -2.98 14.42 16.83
CA LYS A 20 -2.71 15.81 17.18
C LYS A 20 -1.23 16.10 16.97
N ASP A 21 -0.92 16.69 15.82
CA ASP A 21 0.27 17.51 15.63
C ASP A 21 0.18 18.74 16.56
N LYS A 22 1.18 18.93 17.43
CA LYS A 22 1.31 20.15 18.23
C LYS A 22 2.62 20.84 17.84
N GLN A 23 2.44 21.91 17.08
CA GLN A 23 3.45 22.92 16.77
C GLN A 23 4.10 23.54 18.02
N LYS A 24 5.42 23.71 17.92
CA LYS A 24 6.19 24.97 18.05
C LYS A 24 5.99 25.78 19.35
N GLY A 25 7.04 25.80 20.17
CA GLY A 25 7.07 26.46 21.49
C GLY A 25 7.50 27.92 21.53
N ILE A 26 7.82 28.38 22.74
CA ILE A 26 8.76 29.45 23.20
C ILE A 26 8.60 29.58 24.74
N PRO A 27 9.63 30.05 25.48
CA PRO A 27 9.96 29.60 26.82
C PRO A 27 9.45 30.55 27.91
N ASP A 28 9.32 30.07 29.15
CA ASP A 28 9.49 30.98 30.28
C ASP A 28 10.09 30.28 31.51
N ASN A 29 11.04 30.98 32.10
CA ASN A 29 11.70 30.67 33.36
C ASN A 29 10.67 30.57 34.48
N LYS A 30 10.78 29.60 35.39
CA LYS A 30 10.91 29.79 36.87
C LYS A 30 11.30 28.48 37.55
N LYS A 31 12.55 28.46 38.05
CA LYS A 31 13.00 27.99 39.37
C LYS A 31 12.04 27.07 40.17
N GLY A 32 12.51 25.86 40.47
CA GLY A 32 12.18 25.14 41.70
C GLY A 32 11.53 23.77 41.50
N VAL A 33 12.31 22.74 41.89
CA VAL A 33 11.87 21.53 42.61
C VAL A 33 10.67 20.78 42.03
N ASP A 34 10.93 19.65 41.36
CA ASP A 34 10.40 18.35 41.77
C ASP A 34 11.00 17.26 40.87
N ASP A 35 11.93 16.52 41.46
CA ASP A 35 12.48 15.26 40.97
C ASP A 35 11.33 14.25 40.83
N PRO A 36 11.08 13.65 39.65
CA PRO A 36 10.01 12.68 39.50
C PRO A 36 10.25 11.50 40.45
N ALA A 37 9.30 11.27 41.37
CA ALA A 37 9.34 10.19 42.35
C ALA A 37 9.39 8.82 41.65
N TYR A 38 10.61 8.36 41.34
CA TYR A 38 10.87 6.97 41.08
C TYR A 38 10.84 6.22 42.41
N GLU A 39 9.94 5.25 42.54
CA GLU A 39 9.96 4.33 43.67
C GLU A 39 11.23 3.47 43.60
N ASN A 40 12.23 3.86 44.39
CA ASN A 40 13.43 3.06 44.63
C ASN A 40 13.00 1.84 45.45
N ILE A 41 12.73 0.71 44.80
CA ILE A 41 12.54 -0.57 45.50
C ILE A 41 13.86 -0.87 46.22
N THR A 42 13.90 -0.52 47.50
CA THR A 42 15.05 -0.76 48.36
C THR A 42 15.01 -2.23 48.76
N LEU A 43 15.60 -3.08 47.93
CA LEU A 43 15.89 -4.48 48.29
C LEU A 43 16.88 -4.46 49.44
N THR A 44 16.36 -4.60 50.67
CA THR A 44 17.17 -4.82 51.87
C THR A 44 17.83 -6.19 51.77
N PHE A 45 18.99 -6.23 51.09
CA PHE A 45 19.89 -7.37 51.14
C PHE A 45 20.45 -7.45 52.56
N ARG A 46 19.90 -8.38 53.33
CA ARG A 46 20.34 -8.74 54.68
C ARG A 46 21.76 -9.30 54.59
N ASN A 47 22.75 -8.42 54.60
CA ASN A 47 24.16 -8.74 54.73
C ASN A 47 24.41 -9.25 56.16
N ARG A 48 24.44 -10.57 56.31
CA ARG A 48 24.91 -11.25 57.52
C ARG A 48 26.15 -11.99 57.10
N ASP A 49 27.33 -11.40 57.36
CA ASP A 49 28.70 -11.93 57.42
C ASP A 49 29.64 -10.69 57.40
N GLN A 50 30.62 -10.40 58.27
CA GLN A 50 31.42 -11.12 59.26
C GLN A 50 31.92 -10.12 60.35
N PRO A 51 32.33 -10.58 61.54
CA PRO A 51 33.19 -9.82 62.45
C PRO A 51 34.69 -10.06 62.16
N LYS A 52 35.51 -9.00 62.16
CA LYS A 52 36.97 -9.02 62.33
C LYS A 52 37.26 -8.19 63.59
N GLY A 53 37.74 -8.78 64.69
CA GLY A 53 39.18 -8.98 64.98
C GLY A 53 39.83 -7.63 65.33
N SER A 54 40.36 -7.31 66.51
CA SER A 54 41.11 -8.12 67.50
C SER A 54 41.28 -7.32 68.81
N HIS A 55 41.95 -7.95 69.80
CA HIS A 55 42.45 -7.43 71.11
C HIS A 55 41.39 -7.46 72.23
N SER A 56 41.52 -8.13 73.38
CA SER A 56 42.67 -8.63 74.15
C SER A 56 42.28 -9.79 75.10
N SER A 57 43.23 -10.65 75.43
CA SER A 57 43.20 -11.70 76.49
C SER A 57 43.65 -11.09 77.85
N PRO A 58 43.39 -11.68 79.07
CA PRO A 58 43.71 -13.09 79.37
C PRO A 58 42.94 -13.85 80.49
N LYS A 59 43.23 -15.17 80.50
CA LYS A 59 43.34 -16.10 81.65
C LYS A 59 42.06 -16.57 82.38
N LYS A 60 41.69 -17.83 82.14
CA LYS A 60 41.95 -18.97 83.05
C LYS A 60 41.52 -20.29 82.38
N GLN A 61 42.42 -21.28 82.41
CA GLN A 61 42.22 -22.64 81.90
C GLN A 61 41.41 -23.47 82.91
N VAL A 62 40.46 -24.28 82.43
CA VAL A 62 40.12 -25.61 82.97
C VAL A 62 39.61 -26.48 81.80
N PRO A 63 40.09 -27.72 81.60
CA PRO A 63 39.61 -28.60 80.53
C PRO A 63 38.48 -29.49 81.05
N ALA A 64 37.29 -29.39 80.46
CA ALA A 64 36.24 -30.39 80.62
C ALA A 64 35.77 -30.85 79.26
N ARG A 65 36.15 -32.08 78.93
CA ARG A 65 35.77 -32.82 77.75
C ARG A 65 34.28 -33.15 77.76
N SER A 66 33.75 -33.37 76.56
CA SER A 66 32.52 -34.11 76.19
C SER A 66 31.15 -33.43 76.38
N ARG A 67 30.62 -32.90 75.26
CA ARG A 67 29.24 -33.14 74.82
C ARG A 67 29.10 -32.78 73.32
N PRO A 68 28.93 -33.74 72.40
CA PRO A 68 28.36 -33.46 71.09
C PRO A 68 26.90 -33.90 71.14
N PHE A 69 25.99 -33.01 71.46
CA PHE A 69 24.56 -33.22 71.18
C PHE A 69 23.91 -31.84 71.14
N SER A 70 23.78 -31.32 69.94
CA SER A 70 22.83 -30.25 69.62
C SER A 70 22.08 -30.75 68.40
N ASP A 71 20.97 -31.41 68.72
CA ASP A 71 19.93 -31.87 67.85
C ASP A 71 19.32 -30.63 67.18
N SER A 72 19.86 -30.25 66.02
CA SER A 72 19.18 -29.35 65.10
C SER A 72 18.39 -30.24 64.17
N ALA A 73 17.10 -29.98 64.02
CA ALA A 73 16.23 -30.61 63.03
C ALA A 73 16.80 -30.37 61.62
N GLN A 74 17.77 -31.19 61.22
CA GLN A 74 18.35 -31.19 59.89
C GLN A 74 17.39 -32.01 59.04
N ALA A 75 16.68 -31.32 58.14
CA ALA A 75 15.93 -31.99 57.09
C ALA A 75 16.87 -33.03 56.45
N PRO A 76 16.43 -34.29 56.34
CA PRO A 76 17.39 -35.36 56.09
C PRO A 76 18.04 -35.13 54.73
N ASP A 77 19.37 -35.22 54.66
CA ASP A 77 20.17 -34.72 53.53
C ASP A 77 19.76 -35.31 52.16
N TRP A 78 19.10 -36.48 52.15
CA TRP A 78 18.50 -37.09 50.96
C TRP A 78 17.37 -36.26 50.34
N LEU A 79 16.57 -35.58 51.16
CA LEU A 79 15.48 -34.71 50.73
C LEU A 79 16.05 -33.44 50.08
N HIS A 80 17.07 -32.84 50.70
CA HIS A 80 17.73 -31.66 50.14
C HIS A 80 18.34 -31.99 48.78
N ARG A 81 19.05 -33.13 48.67
CA ARG A 81 19.61 -33.62 47.40
C ARG A 81 18.53 -33.89 46.34
N ALA A 82 17.40 -34.50 46.72
CA ALA A 82 16.28 -34.74 45.80
C ALA A 82 15.65 -33.43 45.31
N ILE A 83 15.48 -32.44 46.19
CA ILE A 83 14.96 -31.11 45.84
C ILE A 83 15.93 -30.37 44.91
N THR A 84 17.25 -30.41 45.18
CA THR A 84 18.25 -29.80 44.29
C THR A 84 18.24 -30.46 42.92
N CYS A 85 18.15 -31.79 42.86
CA CYS A 85 18.02 -32.52 41.59
C CYS A 85 16.73 -32.14 40.85
N LEU A 86 15.60 -32.04 41.54
CA LEU A 86 14.33 -31.61 40.93
C LEU A 86 14.41 -30.18 40.41
N TYR A 87 15.06 -29.27 41.14
CA TYR A 87 15.29 -27.90 40.69
C TYR A 87 16.17 -27.85 39.44
N ILE A 88 17.24 -28.65 39.38
CA ILE A 88 18.10 -28.76 38.19
C ILE A 88 17.29 -29.29 37.00
N LEU A 89 16.47 -30.34 37.19
CA LEU A 89 15.62 -30.88 36.12
C LEU A 89 14.58 -29.85 35.64
N LEU A 90 13.97 -29.10 36.55
CA LEU A 90 13.03 -28.04 36.21
C LEU A 90 13.71 -26.93 35.41
N VAL A 91 14.89 -26.47 35.84
CA VAL A 91 15.67 -25.47 35.11
C VAL A 91 16.04 -25.97 33.72
N LEU A 92 16.48 -27.22 33.58
CA LEU A 92 16.78 -27.83 32.28
C LEU A 92 15.54 -27.87 31.37
N LEU A 93 14.39 -28.26 31.91
CA LEU A 93 13.13 -28.29 31.17
C LEU A 93 12.71 -26.87 30.74
N CYS A 94 12.85 -25.86 31.61
CA CYS A 94 12.61 -24.46 31.27
C CYS A 94 13.55 -23.97 30.16
N ILE A 95 14.84 -24.31 30.21
CA ILE A 95 15.81 -23.95 29.15
C ILE A 95 15.40 -24.58 27.82
N ILE A 96 15.03 -25.87 27.81
CA ILE A 96 14.58 -26.56 26.59
C ILE A 96 13.33 -25.89 26.00
N LEU A 97 12.33 -25.55 26.83
CA LEU A 97 11.13 -24.85 26.38
C LEU A 97 11.44 -23.46 25.83
N LEU A 98 12.32 -22.69 26.49
CA LEU A 98 12.73 -21.37 26.02
C LEU A 98 13.45 -21.44 24.67
N VAL A 99 14.35 -22.41 24.49
CA VAL A 99 15.03 -22.62 23.20
C VAL A 99 14.04 -23.01 22.12
N TRP A 100 13.09 -23.90 22.41
CA TRP A 100 12.05 -24.28 21.46
C TRP A 100 11.20 -23.08 21.02
N ILE A 101 10.72 -22.28 21.98
CA ILE A 101 9.96 -21.06 21.71
C ILE A 101 10.79 -20.07 20.88
N LEU A 102 12.08 -19.90 21.23
CA LEU A 102 12.98 -18.99 20.52
C LEU A 102 13.19 -19.42 19.06
N VAL A 103 13.43 -20.71 18.81
CA VAL A 103 13.58 -21.25 17.45
C VAL A 103 12.30 -21.01 16.65
N LYS A 104 11.13 -21.35 17.19
CA LYS A 104 9.85 -21.15 16.50
C LYS A 104 9.57 -19.68 16.20
N ASN A 105 9.86 -18.78 17.13
CA ASN A 105 9.73 -17.34 16.91
C ASN A 105 10.73 -16.83 15.86
N SER A 106 11.96 -17.38 15.81
CA SER A 106 12.95 -17.01 14.80
C SER A 106 12.57 -17.47 13.39
N GLU A 107 12.03 -18.68 13.24
CA GLU A 107 11.49 -19.20 11.98
C GLU A 107 10.34 -18.30 11.48
N MET A 108 9.38 -18.01 12.36
CA MET A 108 8.25 -17.14 12.03
C MET A 108 8.70 -15.72 11.65
N SER A 109 9.72 -15.19 12.33
CA SER A 109 10.29 -13.89 11.98
C SER A 109 10.97 -13.88 10.61
N GLN A 110 11.61 -14.97 10.19
CA GLN A 110 12.22 -15.09 8.86
C GLN A 110 11.15 -15.14 7.77
N ASP A 111 10.09 -15.93 7.97
CA ASP A 111 8.96 -16.00 7.04
C ASP A 111 8.26 -14.65 6.90
N LEU A 112 8.12 -13.89 8.00
CA LEU A 112 7.55 -12.55 7.97
C LEU A 112 8.42 -11.58 7.17
N LEU A 113 9.75 -11.65 7.29
CA LEU A 113 10.66 -10.83 6.49
C LEU A 113 10.57 -11.16 5.00
N LYS A 114 10.48 -12.45 4.67
CA LYS A 114 10.28 -12.89 3.28
C LYS A 114 8.94 -12.40 2.74
N LEU A 115 7.85 -12.58 3.48
CA LEU A 115 6.54 -12.08 3.10
C LEU A 115 6.53 -10.56 2.92
N LYS A 116 7.22 -9.81 3.80
CA LYS A 116 7.39 -8.36 3.66
C LYS A 116 8.08 -8.00 2.34
N SER A 117 9.15 -8.72 2.00
CA SER A 117 9.87 -8.52 0.73
C SER A 117 8.99 -8.85 -0.48
N ASP A 118 8.27 -9.97 -0.42
CA ASP A 118 7.36 -10.39 -1.49
C ASP A 118 6.22 -9.38 -1.67
N LEU A 119 5.65 -8.89 -0.57
CA LEU A 119 4.62 -7.87 -0.59
C LEU A 119 5.14 -6.54 -1.18
N GLN A 120 6.37 -6.15 -0.85
CA GLN A 120 7.01 -4.98 -1.48
C GLN A 120 7.21 -5.18 -2.98
N ASN A 121 7.67 -6.36 -3.41
CA ASN A 121 7.82 -6.68 -4.84
C ASN A 121 6.47 -6.65 -5.58
N VAL A 122 5.43 -7.23 -5.00
CA VAL A 122 4.06 -7.17 -5.55
C VAL A 122 3.57 -5.73 -5.62
N SER A 123 3.82 -4.92 -4.58
CA SER A 123 3.44 -3.50 -4.58
C SER A 123 4.12 -2.71 -5.71
N ILE A 124 5.42 -2.94 -5.93
CA ILE A 124 6.16 -2.29 -7.02
C ILE A 124 5.62 -2.74 -8.39
N SER A 125 5.40 -4.04 -8.56
CA SER A 125 4.85 -4.58 -9.82
C SER A 125 3.45 -4.05 -10.10
N ALA A 126 2.60 -3.95 -9.08
CA ALA A 126 1.26 -3.36 -9.20
C ALA A 126 1.32 -1.88 -9.61
N GLN A 127 2.24 -1.12 -9.02
CA GLN A 127 2.46 0.28 -9.39
C GLN A 127 2.92 0.41 -10.85
N GLN A 128 3.90 -0.39 -11.28
CA GLN A 128 4.38 -0.38 -12.66
C GLN A 128 3.26 -0.72 -13.67
N CYS A 129 2.45 -1.74 -13.36
CA CYS A 129 1.28 -2.10 -14.17
C CYS A 129 0.29 -0.92 -14.29
N GLN A 130 0.06 -0.19 -13.19
CA GLN A 130 -0.80 0.99 -13.21
C GLN A 130 -0.23 2.10 -14.09
N GLU A 131 1.08 2.38 -14.01
CA GLU A 131 1.76 3.37 -14.84
C GLU A 131 1.69 3.01 -16.33
N GLU A 132 1.94 1.75 -16.68
CA GLU A 132 1.82 1.23 -18.05
C GLU A 132 0.39 1.36 -18.58
N GLN A 133 -0.62 1.04 -17.77
CA GLN A 133 -2.02 1.23 -18.15
C GLN A 133 -2.34 2.70 -18.41
N MET A 134 -1.92 3.61 -17.54
CA MET A 134 -2.15 5.06 -17.74
C MET A 134 -1.50 5.57 -19.03
N GLN A 135 -0.30 5.10 -19.34
CA GLN A 135 0.37 5.42 -20.61
C GLN A 135 -0.37 4.84 -21.82
N GLY A 136 -0.79 3.56 -21.74
CA GLY A 136 -1.59 2.91 -22.76
C GLY A 136 -2.89 3.69 -23.03
N TRP A 137 -3.55 4.14 -21.96
CA TRP A 137 -4.80 4.89 -22.05
C TRP A 137 -4.62 6.29 -22.63
N SER A 138 -3.52 6.96 -22.30
CA SER A 138 -3.15 8.22 -22.95
C SER A 138 -2.96 8.05 -24.46
N LYS A 139 -2.25 7.00 -24.89
CA LYS A 139 -2.05 6.68 -26.33
C LYS A 139 -3.37 6.41 -27.04
N VAL A 140 -4.26 5.61 -26.45
CA VAL A 140 -5.58 5.34 -27.02
C VAL A 140 -6.39 6.63 -27.16
N LYS A 141 -6.41 7.48 -26.12
CA LYS A 141 -7.10 8.77 -26.17
C LYS A 141 -6.58 9.68 -27.28
N GLN A 142 -5.25 9.73 -27.46
CA GLN A 142 -4.64 10.47 -28.56
C GLN A 142 -5.05 9.91 -29.92
N ASN A 143 -5.01 8.59 -30.09
CA ASN A 143 -5.43 7.93 -31.33
C ASN A 143 -6.89 8.19 -31.67
N ILE A 144 -7.79 8.11 -30.67
CA ILE A 144 -9.21 8.45 -30.84
C ILE A 144 -9.36 9.89 -31.32
N THR A 145 -8.61 10.83 -30.73
CA THR A 145 -8.65 12.24 -31.13
C THR A 145 -8.18 12.44 -32.58
N VAL A 146 -7.13 11.73 -33.00
CA VAL A 146 -6.63 11.77 -34.39
C VAL A 146 -7.67 11.20 -35.36
N ILE A 147 -8.25 10.04 -35.03
CA ILE A 147 -9.28 9.40 -35.83
C ILE A 147 -10.50 10.32 -35.96
N GLN A 148 -10.94 10.94 -34.87
CA GLN A 148 -12.07 11.87 -34.89
C GLN A 148 -11.82 13.05 -35.85
N LYS A 149 -10.63 13.66 -35.81
CA LYS A 149 -10.25 14.72 -36.76
C LYS A 149 -10.26 14.22 -38.21
N SER A 150 -9.75 13.01 -38.45
CA SER A 150 -9.75 12.41 -39.78
C SER A 150 -11.18 12.16 -40.29
N ILE A 151 -12.07 11.65 -39.44
CA ILE A 151 -13.48 11.44 -39.76
C ILE A 151 -14.15 12.76 -40.12
N SER A 152 -13.95 13.81 -39.33
CA SER A 152 -14.50 15.15 -39.63
C SER A 152 -13.98 15.70 -40.97
N ALA A 153 -12.69 15.49 -41.28
CA ALA A 153 -12.11 15.90 -42.56
C ALA A 153 -12.68 15.12 -43.75
N VAL A 154 -12.95 13.82 -43.60
CA VAL A 154 -13.62 13.03 -44.63
C VAL A 154 -15.06 13.48 -44.80
N MET A 155 -15.78 13.72 -43.70
CA MET A 155 -17.16 14.17 -43.72
C MET A 155 -17.32 15.51 -44.47
N SER A 156 -16.42 16.47 -44.26
CA SER A 156 -16.46 17.75 -44.98
C SER A 156 -16.18 17.60 -46.48
N LYS A 157 -15.26 16.70 -46.86
CA LYS A 157 -15.00 16.36 -48.27
C LYS A 157 -16.22 15.71 -48.91
N VAL A 158 -16.87 14.77 -48.22
CA VAL A 158 -18.11 14.11 -48.68
C VAL A 158 -19.22 15.13 -48.87
N GLN A 159 -19.44 16.04 -47.91
CA GLN A 159 -20.42 17.12 -48.06
C GLN A 159 -20.12 18.03 -49.24
N THR A 160 -18.85 18.36 -49.46
CA THR A 160 -18.43 19.17 -50.62
C THR A 160 -18.71 18.44 -51.94
N CYS A 161 -18.42 17.14 -52.01
CA CYS A 161 -18.72 16.33 -53.18
C CYS A 161 -20.24 16.22 -53.41
N ASN A 162 -21.02 16.07 -52.33
CA ASN A 162 -22.47 15.98 -52.41
C ASN A 162 -23.08 17.26 -52.99
N LYS A 163 -22.61 18.44 -52.56
CA LYS A 163 -23.04 19.73 -53.13
C LYS A 163 -22.75 19.84 -54.63
N LYS A 164 -21.59 19.36 -55.08
CA LYS A 164 -21.25 19.33 -56.51
C LYS A 164 -22.15 18.36 -57.28
N LEU A 165 -22.53 17.24 -56.66
CA LEU A 165 -23.45 16.28 -57.25
C LEU A 165 -24.88 16.84 -57.33
N GLU A 166 -25.29 17.67 -56.37
CA GLU A 166 -26.58 18.39 -56.41
C GLU A 166 -26.64 19.45 -57.53
N THR A 167 -25.53 20.08 -57.91
CA THR A 167 -25.49 21.04 -59.01
C THR A 167 -25.40 20.39 -60.39
N LEU A 168 -24.89 19.15 -60.46
CA LEU A 168 -24.68 18.43 -61.72
C LEU A 168 -25.95 18.23 -62.57
N PRO A 169 -27.14 17.94 -62.02
CA PRO A 169 -28.38 17.87 -62.81
C PRO A 169 -28.70 19.18 -63.54
N ALA A 170 -28.51 20.33 -62.89
CA ALA A 170 -28.76 21.63 -63.52
C ALA A 170 -27.77 21.87 -64.66
N ASP A 171 -26.49 21.51 -64.47
CA ASP A 171 -25.48 21.58 -65.53
C ASP A 171 -25.85 20.67 -66.72
N ILE A 172 -26.32 19.44 -66.45
CA ILE A 172 -26.78 18.49 -67.46
C ILE A 172 -28.00 19.03 -68.22
N ASP A 173 -28.99 19.58 -67.52
CA ASP A 173 -30.18 20.17 -68.11
C ASP A 173 -29.83 21.38 -69.00
N GLN A 174 -28.86 22.19 -68.57
CA GLN A 174 -28.35 23.29 -69.37
C GLN A 174 -27.66 22.79 -70.65
N ILE A 175 -26.80 21.77 -70.55
CA ILE A 175 -26.15 21.16 -71.72
C ILE A 175 -27.20 20.58 -72.68
N LYS A 176 -28.19 19.87 -72.16
CA LYS A 176 -29.29 19.31 -72.96
C LYS A 176 -30.04 20.40 -73.72
N THR A 177 -30.38 21.50 -73.05
CA THR A 177 -31.05 22.65 -73.66
C THR A 177 -30.20 23.31 -74.76
N GLN A 178 -28.88 23.41 -74.57
CA GLN A 178 -27.97 23.93 -75.59
C GLN A 178 -27.88 22.98 -76.80
N LEU A 179 -27.87 21.67 -76.56
CA LEU A 179 -27.84 20.67 -77.62
C LEU A 179 -29.10 20.70 -78.48
N ASP A 180 -30.28 20.81 -77.84
CA ASP A 180 -31.56 20.94 -78.55
C ASP A 180 -31.58 22.17 -79.46
N LYS A 181 -31.09 23.32 -78.96
CA LYS A 181 -30.96 24.56 -79.76
C LYS A 181 -30.01 24.40 -80.95
N ILE A 182 -28.89 23.69 -80.77
CA ILE A 182 -27.95 23.42 -81.87
C ILE A 182 -28.60 22.51 -82.92
N SER A 183 -29.31 21.47 -82.48
CA SER A 183 -30.03 20.55 -83.36
C SER A 183 -31.09 21.29 -84.19
N GLU A 184 -31.88 22.17 -83.56
CA GLU A 184 -32.88 22.98 -84.24
C GLU A 184 -32.25 23.90 -85.29
N LYS A 185 -31.15 24.59 -84.96
CA LYS A 185 -30.41 25.43 -85.91
C LYS A 185 -29.86 24.62 -87.10
N LEU A 186 -29.30 23.44 -86.85
CA LEU A 186 -28.81 22.56 -87.91
C LEU A 186 -29.95 22.13 -88.84
N GLN A 187 -31.09 21.76 -88.27
CA GLN A 187 -32.27 21.35 -89.05
C GLN A 187 -32.78 22.48 -89.93
N ASN A 188 -32.82 23.72 -89.41
CA ASN A 188 -33.22 24.92 -90.16
C ASN A 188 -32.27 25.24 -91.31
N ILE A 189 -30.94 25.12 -91.11
CA ILE A 189 -29.96 25.31 -92.19
C ILE A 189 -30.15 24.25 -93.29
N GLN A 190 -30.51 23.03 -92.90
CA GLN A 190 -30.68 21.92 -93.83
C GLN A 190 -31.96 22.08 -94.68
N THR A 191 -33.05 22.58 -94.10
CA THR A 191 -34.27 22.94 -94.85
C THR A 191 -34.04 24.14 -95.77
N GLU A 192 -33.30 25.16 -95.32
CA GLU A 192 -32.98 26.35 -96.13
C GLU A 192 -32.10 26.00 -97.35
N LYS A 193 -31.20 25.02 -97.21
CA LYS A 193 -30.35 24.52 -98.32
C LYS A 193 -31.09 23.61 -99.31
N THR A 194 -32.29 23.11 -98.95
CA THR A 194 -33.08 22.17 -99.77
C THR A 194 -34.20 22.86 -100.54
N GLN A 195 -34.48 24.15 -100.31
CA GLN A 195 -35.35 24.93 -101.19
C GLN A 195 -34.59 25.30 -102.48
N PRO A 196 -34.99 24.79 -103.68
CA PRO A 196 -34.40 25.25 -104.92
C PRO A 196 -34.87 26.68 -105.18
N SER A 197 -33.93 27.54 -105.56
CA SER A 197 -34.18 28.86 -106.10
C SER A 197 -35.04 28.74 -107.37
N LEU A 198 -36.36 28.88 -107.22
CA LEU A 198 -37.26 29.15 -108.34
C LEU A 198 -37.26 30.66 -108.56
N GLN A 199 -36.39 31.09 -109.49
CA GLN A 199 -36.59 32.29 -110.30
C GLN A 199 -37.73 32.07 -111.29
#